data_AF-A0A7C4LGA5-F1
#
_entry.id   AF-A0A7C4LGA5-F1
#
_cell.length_a   1.000
_cell.length_b   1.000
_cell.length_c   1.000
_cell.angle_alpha   90.00
_cell.angle_beta   90.00
_cell.angle_gamma   90.00
#
_symmetry.space_group_name_H-M   'P 1'
#
loop_
_entity.id
_entity.type
_entity.pdbx_description
1 polymer ?
#
loop_
_entity_poly.entity_id
_entity_poly.type
_entity_poly.pdbx_seq_one_letter_code
_entity_poly.pdbx_strand_id
1 'polypeptide(L)'
;MVPVLCDVRDFLRIVSDDVFDRVVMNLPLEALEYVPAVSNKLRVGGVIHVYLVSYSVEEVKHLVSNAVNPSAFSVVSVKRVLDYAPRKYVFRADLRRNA
;
A
#
# COMPACT_ATOMS: atom_id res chain seq x y z
N MET A 1 -5.53 -9.51 -19.44
CA MET A 1 -4.89 -9.73 -18.13
C MET A 1 -3.77 -10.73 -18.35
N VAL A 2 -2.54 -10.41 -17.94
CA VAL A 2 -1.38 -11.31 -18.06
C VAL A 2 -1.07 -11.84 -16.66
N PRO A 3 -1.27 -13.12 -16.36
CA PRO A 3 -0.87 -13.70 -15.09
C PRO A 3 0.65 -13.86 -15.04
N VAL A 4 1.24 -13.64 -13.87
CA VAL A 4 2.68 -13.82 -13.64
C VAL A 4 2.87 -14.68 -12.40
N LEU A 5 3.59 -15.79 -12.54
CA LEU A 5 3.98 -16.65 -11.43
C LEU A 5 5.41 -16.29 -11.00
N CYS A 6 5.54 -15.47 -9.97
CA CYS A 6 6.83 -15.02 -9.44
C CYS A 6 6.68 -14.42 -8.03
N ASP A 7 7.81 -14.24 -7.33
CA ASP A 7 7.88 -13.32 -6.21
C ASP A 7 7.72 -11.87 -6.72
N VAL A 8 6.94 -11.06 -6.02
CA VAL A 8 6.70 -9.67 -6.42
C VAL A 8 7.99 -8.84 -6.42
N ARG A 9 8.94 -9.12 -5.52
CA ARG A 9 10.22 -8.40 -5.43
C ARG A 9 11.05 -8.65 -6.68
N ASP A 10 11.06 -9.87 -7.20
CA ASP A 10 11.76 -10.20 -8.43
C ASP A 10 11.09 -9.58 -9.66
N PHE A 11 9.75 -9.56 -9.68
CA PHE A 11 9.01 -8.86 -10.72
C PHE A 11 9.29 -7.35 -10.74
N LEU A 12 9.31 -6.71 -9.57
CA LEU A 12 9.58 -5.28 -9.46
C LEU A 12 11.01 -4.93 -9.91
N ARG A 13 11.96 -5.86 -9.88
CA ARG A 13 13.32 -5.63 -10.40
C ARG A 13 13.38 -5.51 -11.92
N ILE A 14 12.48 -6.20 -12.64
CA ILE A 14 12.49 -6.24 -14.11
C ILE A 14 11.46 -5.30 -14.75
N VAL A 15 10.42 -4.92 -14.01
CA VAL A 15 9.41 -3.98 -14.51
C VAL A 15 9.98 -2.57 -14.55
N SER A 16 9.68 -1.82 -15.61
CA SER A 16 10.05 -0.42 -15.73
C SER A 16 9.46 0.41 -14.58
N ASP A 17 10.00 1.62 -14.38
CA ASP A 17 9.43 2.59 -13.45
C ASP A 17 8.19 3.28 -14.06
N ASP A 18 7.34 3.88 -13.22
CA ASP A 18 6.17 4.67 -13.65
C ASP A 18 5.23 3.95 -14.64
N VAL A 19 4.91 2.68 -14.37
CA VAL A 19 4.05 1.86 -15.27
C VAL A 19 2.66 1.65 -14.68
N PHE A 20 2.54 1.65 -13.35
CA PHE A 20 1.28 1.35 -12.67
C PHE A 20 0.53 2.63 -12.31
N ASP A 21 -0.73 2.73 -12.70
CA ASP A 21 -1.64 3.78 -12.20
C ASP A 21 -2.20 3.42 -10.81
N ARG A 22 -2.39 2.13 -10.54
CA ARG A 22 -2.93 1.62 -9.29
C ARG A 22 -2.27 0.31 -8.89
N VAL A 23 -1.98 0.15 -7.60
CA VAL A 23 -1.45 -1.09 -7.01
C VAL A 23 -2.30 -1.53 -5.84
N VAL A 24 -2.55 -2.83 -5.72
CA VAL A 24 -3.32 -3.44 -4.63
C VAL A 24 -2.39 -4.34 -3.81
N MET A 25 -2.21 -4.03 -2.53
CA MET A 25 -1.38 -4.80 -1.60
C MET A 25 -2.27 -5.54 -0.59
N ASN A 26 -2.86 -6.65 -1.02
CA ASN A 26 -3.79 -7.45 -0.22
C ASN A 26 -3.07 -8.48 0.69
N LEU A 27 -2.00 -8.06 1.37
CA LEU A 27 -1.29 -8.87 2.36
C LEU A 27 -1.27 -8.14 3.72
N PRO A 28 -2.38 -8.17 4.49
CA PRO A 28 -2.61 -7.21 5.57
C PRO A 28 -1.57 -7.13 6.69
N LEU A 29 -0.80 -8.19 6.90
CA LEU A 29 0.19 -8.27 7.97
C LEU A 29 1.55 -7.68 7.58
N GLU A 30 1.86 -7.65 6.28
CA GLU A 30 3.19 -7.29 5.76
C GLU A 30 3.14 -6.20 4.67
N ALA A 31 1.95 -5.75 4.26
CA ALA A 31 1.78 -4.87 3.10
C ALA A 31 2.63 -3.60 3.15
N LEU A 32 2.83 -3.00 4.33
CA LEU A 32 3.64 -1.77 4.47
C LEU A 32 5.10 -1.97 4.05
N GLU A 33 5.65 -3.17 4.24
CA GLU A 33 7.05 -3.47 3.91
C GLU A 33 7.31 -3.38 2.40
N TYR A 34 6.28 -3.55 1.58
CA TYR A 34 6.37 -3.52 0.12
C TYR A 34 6.13 -2.14 -0.47
N VAL A 35 5.67 -1.16 0.31
CA VAL A 35 5.39 0.19 -0.20
C VAL A 35 6.64 0.86 -0.79
N PRO A 36 7.83 0.83 -0.13
CA PRO A 36 9.04 1.37 -0.71
C PRO A 36 9.43 0.70 -2.04
N ALA A 37 9.27 -0.63 -2.14
CA ALA A 37 9.62 -1.40 -3.34
C ALA A 37 8.75 -1.06 -4.55
N VAL A 38 7.49 -0.69 -4.31
CA VAL A 38 6.52 -0.33 -5.37
C VAL A 38 6.57 1.16 -5.71
N SER A 39 7.11 2.01 -4.84
CA SER A 39 7.05 3.47 -4.96
C SER A 39 7.44 3.99 -6.34
N ASN A 40 8.60 3.55 -6.86
CA ASN A 40 9.13 4.03 -8.15
C ASN A 40 8.42 3.40 -9.35
N LYS A 41 7.66 2.33 -9.14
CA LYS A 41 6.91 1.63 -10.21
C LYS A 41 5.53 2.25 -10.44
N LEU A 42 5.02 2.98 -9.45
CA LEU A 42 3.74 3.65 -9.49
C LEU A 42 3.89 5.03 -10.13
N ARG A 43 3.09 5.40 -11.12
CA ARG A 43 3.13 6.74 -11.74
C ARG A 43 2.88 7.85 -10.71
N VAL A 44 3.41 9.04 -10.98
CA VAL A 44 3.02 10.27 -10.25
C VAL A 44 1.49 10.41 -10.27
N GLY A 45 0.90 10.66 -9.11
CA GLY A 45 -0.55 10.73 -8.94
C GLY A 45 -1.26 9.38 -8.87
N GLY A 46 -0.56 8.28 -9.10
CA GLY A 46 -1.06 6.91 -8.95
C GLY A 46 -1.36 6.55 -7.50
N VAL A 47 -2.12 5.47 -7.30
CA VAL A 47 -2.67 5.10 -5.97
C VAL A 47 -2.28 3.69 -5.56
N ILE A 48 -1.81 3.54 -4.32
CA ILE A 48 -1.61 2.24 -3.66
C ILE A 48 -2.75 2.02 -2.67
N HIS A 49 -3.44 0.89 -2.82
CA HIS A 49 -4.39 0.39 -1.83
C HIS A 49 -3.66 -0.57 -0.89
N VAL A 50 -3.34 -0.10 0.32
CA VAL A 50 -2.62 -0.88 1.33
C VAL A 50 -3.61 -1.41 2.35
N TYR A 51 -3.65 -2.73 2.52
CA TYR A 51 -4.47 -3.37 3.56
C TYR A 51 -3.62 -3.63 4.80
N LEU A 52 -4.19 -3.42 5.98
CA LEU A 52 -3.49 -3.44 7.26
C LEU A 52 -4.39 -4.04 8.35
N VAL A 53 -3.83 -4.82 9.27
CA VAL A 53 -4.51 -5.17 10.52
C VAL A 53 -4.17 -4.13 11.59
N SER A 54 -5.18 -3.51 12.20
CA SER A 54 -5.00 -2.46 13.22
C SER A 54 -6.21 -2.39 14.15
N TYR A 55 -6.13 -1.59 15.21
CA TYR A 55 -7.20 -1.37 16.20
C TYR A 55 -8.07 -0.15 15.86
N SER A 56 -7.54 0.89 15.21
CA SER A 56 -8.26 2.13 14.91
C SER A 56 -7.76 2.84 13.64
N VAL A 57 -8.54 3.82 13.15
CA VAL A 57 -8.14 4.65 12.00
C VAL A 57 -6.91 5.51 12.32
N GLU A 58 -6.81 5.99 13.56
CA GLU A 58 -5.72 6.83 14.04
C GLU A 58 -4.40 6.05 14.05
N GLU A 59 -4.43 4.80 14.52
CA GLU A 59 -3.26 3.93 14.49
C GLU A 59 -2.83 3.62 13.05
N VAL A 60 -3.78 3.35 12.15
CA VAL A 60 -3.46 3.18 10.71
C VAL A 60 -2.74 4.40 10.15
N LYS A 61 -3.23 5.61 10.41
CA LYS A 61 -2.59 6.84 9.94
C LYS A 61 -1.16 6.96 10.49
N HIS A 62 -0.95 6.63 11.75
CA HIS A 62 0.36 6.65 12.39
C HIS A 62 1.33 5.60 11.82
N LEU A 63 0.86 4.37 11.61
CA LEU A 63 1.66 3.29 10.99
C LEU A 63 2.09 3.67 9.58
N VAL A 64 1.15 4.19 8.78
CA VAL A 64 1.41 4.65 7.42
C VAL A 64 2.40 5.82 7.44
N SER A 65 2.18 6.86 8.26
CA SER A 65 3.08 8.02 8.30
C SER A 65 4.53 7.66 8.67
N ASN A 66 4.72 6.61 9.46
CA ASN A 66 6.05 6.12 9.84
C ASN A 66 6.69 5.26 8.74
N ALA A 67 5.89 4.58 7.92
CA ALA A 67 6.37 3.68 6.88
C ALA A 67 6.64 4.37 5.54
N VAL A 68 5.94 5.46 5.23
CA VAL A 68 6.10 6.22 3.98
C VAL A 68 6.59 7.64 4.20
N ASN A 69 7.47 8.08 3.30
CA ASN A 69 7.90 9.47 3.25
C ASN A 69 6.70 10.38 2.89
N PRO A 70 6.30 11.31 3.77
CA PRO A 70 5.14 12.19 3.52
C PRO A 70 5.35 13.15 2.34
N SER A 71 6.59 13.42 1.94
CA SER A 71 6.89 14.18 0.73
C SER A 71 6.60 13.35 -0.53
N ALA A 72 6.73 12.02 -0.46
CA ALA A 72 6.50 11.12 -1.59
C ALA A 72 5.06 10.64 -1.70
N PHE A 73 4.34 10.49 -0.58
CA PHE A 73 2.97 9.99 -0.56
C PHE A 73 2.04 10.82 0.32
N SER A 74 0.79 10.93 -0.10
CA SER A 74 -0.31 11.48 0.68
C SER A 74 -1.37 10.42 0.97
N VAL A 75 -1.89 10.39 2.21
CA VAL A 75 -3.00 9.50 2.58
C VAL A 75 -4.32 10.13 2.15
N VAL A 76 -4.98 9.53 1.17
CA VAL A 76 -6.24 10.02 0.59
C VAL A 76 -7.44 9.59 1.43
N SER A 77 -7.46 8.32 1.85
CA SER A 77 -8.57 7.78 2.62
C SER A 77 -8.11 6.61 3.49
N VAL A 78 -8.82 6.39 4.60
CA VAL A 78 -8.67 5.20 5.44
C VAL A 78 -10.07 4.66 5.72
N LYS A 79 -10.28 3.37 5.48
CA LYS A 79 -11.58 2.72 5.67
C LYS A 79 -11.41 1.38 6.38
N ARG A 80 -12.22 1.12 7.41
CA ARG A 80 -12.39 -0.22 7.98
C ARG A 80 -13.15 -1.11 6.99
N VAL A 81 -12.59 -2.27 6.69
CA VAL A 81 -13.11 -3.21 5.68
C VAL A 81 -13.89 -4.33 6.36
N LEU A 82 -13.27 -5.01 7.32
CA LEU A 82 -13.87 -6.17 8.00
C LEU A 82 -13.23 -6.43 9.37
N ASP A 83 -13.84 -7.33 10.13
CA ASP A 83 -13.37 -7.78 11.43
C ASP A 83 -12.31 -8.86 11.27
N TYR A 84 -11.19 -8.72 11.99
CA TYR A 84 -10.09 -9.68 11.96
C TYR A 84 -10.05 -10.56 13.20
N ALA A 85 -10.11 -9.94 14.38
CA ALA A 85 -10.11 -10.59 15.68
C ALA A 85 -10.76 -9.66 16.72
N PRO A 86 -10.99 -10.08 17.97
CA PRO A 86 -11.53 -9.18 19.00
C PRO A 86 -10.72 -7.88 19.10
N ARG A 87 -11.39 -6.75 18.83
CA ARG A 87 -10.83 -5.39 18.76
C ARG A 87 -9.82 -5.12 17.63
N LYS A 88 -9.58 -6.06 16.72
CA LYS A 88 -8.71 -5.89 15.54
C LYS A 88 -9.51 -5.94 14.26
N TYR A 89 -9.18 -5.08 13.32
CA TYR A 89 -9.90 -4.95 12.06
C TYR A 89 -8.91 -4.86 10.91
N VAL A 90 -9.36 -5.28 9.73
CA VAL A 90 -8.65 -4.96 8.49
C VAL A 90 -9.09 -3.58 8.03
N PHE A 91 -8.11 -2.70 7.82
CA PHE A 91 -8.29 -1.40 7.23
C PHE A 91 -7.66 -1.35 5.85
N ARG A 92 -8.19 -0.48 4.99
CA ARG A 92 -7.55 -0.08 3.73
C ARG A 92 -7.15 1.39 3.84
N ALA A 93 -5.87 1.67 3.62
CA ALA A 93 -5.35 3.02 3.44
C ALA A 93 -5.04 3.24 1.94
N ASP A 94 -5.55 4.34 1.39
CA ASP A 94 -5.30 4.73 0.01
C ASP A 94 -4.17 5.78 0.01
N LEU A 95 -3.01 5.41 -0.56
CA LEU A 95 -1.83 6.27 -0.65
C LEU A 95 -1.70 6.79 -2.08
N ARG A 96 -1.58 8.10 -2.27
CA ARG A 96 -1.35 8.70 -3.57
C ARG A 96 0.09 9.18 -3.69
N ARG A 97 0.79 8.78 -4.75
CA ARG A 97 2.14 9.27 -5.04
C ARG A 97 2.09 10.75 -5.42
N ASN A 98 2.88 11.56 -4.74
CA ASN A 98 3.05 12.97 -5.02
C ASN A 98 3.95 13.16 -6.26
N ALA A 99 4.01 14.38 -6.77
CA ALA A 99 4.88 14.75 -7.90
C ALA A 99 6.35 14.83 -7.49
#